data_AF-A0A8C5X246-F1
#
_entry.id   AF-A0A8C5X246-F1
#
_cell.length_a   1.000
_cell.length_b   1.000
_cell.length_c   1.000
_cell.angle_alpha   90.00
_cell.angle_beta   90.00
_cell.angle_gamma   90.00
#
_symmetry.space_group_name_H-M   'P 1'
#
loop_
_entity.id
_entity.type
_entity.pdbx_description
1 polymer ?
#
loop_
_entity_poly.entity_id
_entity_poly.type
_entity_poly.pdbx_seq_one_letter_code
_entity_poly.pdbx_strand_id
1 'polypeptide(L)'
;MLLLETLGVKMTFLEPIPSHLQLSVAVTCYWIRCSEPKVKLNQLKALLLMIVSGELQRVTDDSDNVAYKEFLKWKEKKLQNNDFDLDAAHSFCQWQCCLQMGLYLNQLLGTPLCEPDLSRLYTGTLVHRLYQELKSAPAVENLFTLSPKMAQLYLVLLNTIESTVSPDFFQKMTKTRSVSCKKRKASNKKKSAIRRAVPDTQHLCNVNRFASLEVDD
;
A
#
# COMPACT_ATOMS: atom_id res chain seq x y z
N MET A 1 -3.96 19.78 14.56
CA MET A 1 -3.93 18.53 15.34
C MET A 1 -2.63 17.81 15.03
N LEU A 2 -1.80 17.51 16.04
CA LEU A 2 -0.42 17.03 15.85
C LEU A 2 -0.32 15.78 14.96
N LEU A 3 -1.22 14.80 15.12
CA LEU A 3 -1.23 13.59 14.28
C LEU A 3 -1.35 13.91 12.78
N LEU A 4 -2.30 14.77 12.40
CA LEU A 4 -2.54 15.15 11.01
C LEU A 4 -1.37 15.94 10.43
N GLU A 5 -0.74 16.79 11.24
CA GLU A 5 0.47 17.51 10.87
C GLU A 5 1.64 16.56 10.62
N THR A 6 1.85 15.56 11.49
CA THR A 6 2.86 14.50 11.29
C THR A 6 2.59 13.68 10.04
N LEU A 7 1.33 13.31 9.80
CA LEU A 7 0.90 12.60 8.59
C LEU A 7 0.80 13.51 7.36
N GLY A 8 1.08 14.82 7.51
CA GLY A 8 1.05 15.86 6.47
C GLY A 8 -0.27 15.97 5.71
N VAL A 9 -1.40 15.81 6.40
CA VAL A 9 -2.76 15.94 5.85
C VAL A 9 -3.52 17.03 6.61
N LYS A 10 -4.40 17.78 5.92
CA LYS A 10 -5.30 18.73 6.56
C LYS A 10 -6.66 18.08 6.83
N MET A 11 -7.30 18.46 7.94
CA MET A 11 -8.61 17.90 8.32
C MET A 11 -9.68 18.13 7.25
N THR A 12 -9.64 19.27 6.55
CA THR A 12 -10.59 19.61 5.47
C THR A 12 -10.60 18.59 4.32
N PHE A 13 -9.50 17.85 4.10
CA PHE A 13 -9.47 16.78 3.11
C PHE A 13 -10.16 15.49 3.58
N LEU A 14 -10.26 15.30 4.90
CA LEU A 14 -10.81 14.11 5.53
C LEU A 14 -12.30 14.25 5.89
N GLU A 15 -12.85 15.46 5.90
CA GLU A 15 -14.29 15.74 6.11
C GLU A 15 -15.24 14.87 5.26
N PRO A 16 -15.00 14.63 3.95
CA PRO A 16 -15.88 13.75 3.16
C PRO A 16 -15.70 12.25 3.45
N ILE A 17 -14.69 11.87 4.24
CA ILE A 17 -14.35 10.47 4.53
C ILE A 17 -15.06 10.02 5.81
N PRO A 18 -15.67 8.81 5.84
CA PRO A 18 -16.22 8.23 7.07
C PRO A 18 -15.19 8.22 8.20
N SER A 19 -15.60 8.60 9.42
CA SER A 19 -14.69 8.86 10.55
C SER A 19 -13.74 7.70 10.85
N HIS A 20 -14.22 6.45 10.81
CA HIS A 20 -13.42 5.25 11.05
C HIS A 20 -12.41 4.92 9.96
N LEU A 21 -12.47 5.59 8.79
CA LEU A 21 -11.50 5.45 7.71
C LEU A 21 -10.53 6.63 7.62
N GLN A 22 -10.78 7.74 8.32
CA GLN A 22 -9.97 8.96 8.21
C GLN A 22 -8.49 8.70 8.55
N LEU A 23 -8.21 7.92 9.60
CA LEU A 23 -6.85 7.55 9.97
C LEU A 23 -6.17 6.74 8.85
N SER A 24 -6.85 5.74 8.31
CA SER A 24 -6.34 4.91 7.21
C SER A 24 -6.05 5.73 5.96
N VAL A 25 -6.93 6.70 5.62
CA VAL A 25 -6.71 7.61 4.48
C VAL A 25 -5.53 8.54 4.73
N ALA A 26 -5.43 9.13 5.92
CA ALA A 26 -4.30 9.99 6.27
C ALA A 26 -2.95 9.25 6.20
N VAL A 27 -2.91 8.02 6.74
CA VAL A 27 -1.76 7.11 6.61
C VAL A 27 -1.46 6.80 5.15
N THR A 28 -2.48 6.57 4.32
CA THR A 28 -2.29 6.27 2.90
C THR A 28 -1.66 7.46 2.17
N CYS A 29 -2.07 8.69 2.47
CA CYS A 29 -1.42 9.90 1.95
C CYS A 29 0.05 10.02 2.40
N TYR A 30 0.36 9.68 3.66
CA TYR A 30 1.73 9.63 4.15
C TYR A 30 2.56 8.56 3.43
N TRP A 31 2.04 7.34 3.33
CA TRP A 31 2.67 6.22 2.64
C TRP A 31 3.01 6.59 1.20
N ILE A 32 2.08 7.15 0.45
CA ILE A 32 2.34 7.55 -0.94
C ILE A 32 3.50 8.56 -0.99
N ARG A 33 3.46 9.63 -0.18
CA ARG A 33 4.50 10.67 -0.21
C ARG A 33 5.90 10.14 0.16
N CYS A 34 5.97 9.26 1.16
CA CYS A 34 7.23 8.83 1.78
C CYS A 34 7.78 7.49 1.29
N SER A 35 7.03 6.72 0.50
CA SER A 35 7.50 5.40 0.05
C SER A 35 8.65 5.47 -0.94
N GLU A 36 9.59 4.55 -0.75
CA GLU A 36 10.64 4.22 -1.69
C GLU A 36 10.71 2.69 -1.85
N PRO A 37 10.49 2.14 -3.06
CA PRO A 37 10.21 2.82 -4.32
C PRO A 37 8.83 3.53 -4.34
N LYS A 38 8.65 4.44 -5.29
CA LYS A 38 7.39 5.21 -5.43
C LYS A 38 6.20 4.28 -5.67
N VAL A 39 5.10 4.57 -4.96
CA VAL A 39 3.84 3.83 -5.09
C VAL A 39 3.27 3.98 -6.51
N LYS A 40 2.91 2.86 -7.13
CA LYS A 40 2.26 2.81 -8.44
C LYS A 40 0.75 3.04 -8.28
N LEU A 41 0.09 3.68 -9.24
CA LEU A 41 -1.35 3.96 -9.17
C LEU A 41 -2.19 2.70 -8.93
N ASN A 42 -1.87 1.59 -9.60
CA ASN A 42 -2.60 0.33 -9.40
C ASN A 42 -2.45 -0.23 -7.98
N GLN A 43 -1.34 0.05 -7.27
CA GLN A 43 -1.18 -0.35 -5.86
C GLN A 43 -2.14 0.45 -4.96
N LEU A 44 -2.24 1.77 -5.18
CA LEU A 44 -3.24 2.60 -4.52
C LEU A 44 -4.66 2.10 -4.80
N LYS A 45 -5.02 1.92 -6.08
CA LYS A 45 -6.36 1.45 -6.46
C LYS A 45 -6.70 0.09 -5.83
N ALA A 46 -5.77 -0.86 -5.84
CA ALA A 46 -5.96 -2.16 -5.20
C ALA A 46 -6.22 -2.02 -3.68
N LEU A 47 -5.46 -1.16 -3.00
CA LEU A 47 -5.66 -0.88 -1.59
C LEU A 47 -7.03 -0.24 -1.30
N LEU A 48 -7.46 0.73 -2.11
CA LEU A 48 -8.77 1.36 -1.93
C LEU A 48 -9.92 0.39 -2.19
N LEU A 49 -9.82 -0.44 -3.22
CA LEU A 49 -10.79 -1.51 -3.46
C LEU A 49 -10.84 -2.50 -2.30
N MET A 50 -9.70 -2.83 -1.68
CA MET A 50 -9.66 -3.67 -0.46
C MET A 50 -10.41 -3.01 0.70
N ILE A 51 -10.16 -1.72 0.97
CA ILE A 51 -10.84 -0.97 2.04
C ILE A 51 -12.36 -0.93 1.80
N VAL A 52 -12.79 -0.62 0.58
CA VAL A 52 -14.21 -0.54 0.21
C VAL A 52 -14.89 -1.92 0.25
N SER A 53 -14.16 -2.99 -0.11
CA SER A 53 -14.66 -4.37 0.05
C SER A 53 -14.94 -4.71 1.52
N GLY A 54 -14.09 -4.21 2.42
CA GLY A 54 -14.33 -4.26 3.86
C GLY A 54 -15.62 -3.53 4.21
N GLU A 55 -15.85 -2.32 3.71
CA GLU A 55 -17.07 -1.55 4.00
C GLU A 55 -18.35 -2.17 3.44
N LEU A 56 -18.29 -2.83 2.28
CA LEU A 56 -19.41 -3.57 1.71
C LEU A 56 -19.94 -4.65 2.67
N GLN A 57 -19.05 -5.30 3.44
CA GLN A 57 -19.45 -6.29 4.44
C GLN A 57 -20.17 -5.66 5.66
N ARG A 58 -20.20 -4.32 5.84
CA ARG A 58 -20.88 -3.67 6.99
C ARG A 58 -22.36 -3.50 6.72
N VAL A 59 -22.73 -3.40 5.45
CA VAL A 59 -24.05 -2.89 5.08
C VAL A 59 -25.05 -4.03 4.97
N THR A 60 -26.21 -3.80 5.56
CA THR A 60 -27.32 -4.76 5.65
C THR A 60 -28.42 -4.51 4.61
N ASP A 61 -28.26 -3.53 3.72
CA ASP A 61 -29.25 -3.21 2.69
C ASP A 61 -29.33 -4.31 1.62
N ASP A 62 -30.51 -4.51 1.06
CA ASP A 62 -30.80 -5.56 0.07
C ASP A 62 -29.96 -5.38 -1.20
N SER A 63 -29.76 -4.13 -1.63
CA SER A 63 -28.91 -3.79 -2.79
C SER A 63 -27.44 -4.15 -2.54
N ASP A 64 -26.92 -3.79 -1.37
CA ASP A 64 -25.55 -4.08 -0.96
C ASP A 64 -25.34 -5.58 -0.69
N ASN A 65 -26.36 -6.32 -0.29
CA ASN A 65 -26.32 -7.77 -0.12
C ASN A 65 -26.11 -8.49 -1.48
N VAL A 66 -26.79 -8.05 -2.53
CA VAL A 66 -26.56 -8.57 -3.90
C VAL A 66 -25.14 -8.26 -4.36
N ALA A 67 -24.69 -7.02 -4.18
CA ALA A 67 -23.32 -6.63 -4.51
C ALA A 67 -22.27 -7.44 -3.73
N TYR A 68 -22.51 -7.69 -2.44
CA TYR A 68 -21.65 -8.51 -1.58
C TYR A 68 -21.59 -9.97 -2.07
N LYS A 69 -22.71 -10.57 -2.44
CA LYS A 69 -22.75 -11.93 -3.00
C LYS A 69 -21.99 -12.03 -4.32
N GLU A 70 -22.15 -11.06 -5.22
CA GLU A 70 -21.39 -11.02 -6.48
C GLU A 70 -19.88 -10.81 -6.23
N PHE A 71 -19.52 -9.95 -5.27
CA PHE A 71 -18.14 -9.81 -4.82
C PHE A 71 -17.56 -11.12 -4.26
N LEU A 72 -18.32 -11.87 -3.47
CA LEU A 72 -17.90 -13.19 -2.98
C LEU A 72 -17.67 -14.19 -4.12
N LYS A 73 -18.59 -14.26 -5.09
CA LYS A 73 -18.41 -15.10 -6.29
C LYS A 73 -17.16 -14.71 -7.07
N TRP A 74 -16.91 -13.41 -7.24
CA TRP A 74 -15.68 -12.92 -7.87
C TRP A 74 -14.44 -13.35 -7.07
N LYS A 75 -14.47 -13.20 -5.74
CA LYS A 75 -13.38 -13.59 -4.84
C LYS A 75 -13.06 -15.08 -4.97
N GLU A 76 -14.06 -15.94 -5.02
CA GLU A 76 -13.90 -17.39 -5.20
C GLU A 76 -13.36 -17.75 -6.59
N LYS A 77 -13.95 -17.20 -7.66
CA LYS A 77 -13.53 -17.46 -9.04
C LYS A 77 -12.08 -17.10 -9.28
N LYS A 78 -11.60 -16.02 -8.66
CA LYS A 78 -10.25 -15.49 -8.83
C LYS A 78 -9.22 -16.08 -7.85
N LEU A 79 -9.59 -17.09 -7.07
CA LEU A 79 -8.69 -17.77 -6.13
C LEU A 79 -7.53 -18.53 -6.81
N GLN A 80 -7.65 -18.84 -8.09
CA GLN A 80 -6.73 -19.74 -8.80
C GLN A 80 -5.56 -19.04 -9.53
N ASN A 81 -5.52 -17.71 -9.55
CA ASN A 81 -4.43 -16.95 -10.18
C ASN A 81 -3.46 -16.46 -9.11
N ASN A 82 -2.26 -17.06 -9.05
CA ASN A 82 -1.29 -16.86 -7.97
C ASN A 82 0.06 -16.34 -8.49
N ASP A 83 0.05 -15.35 -9.39
CA ASP A 83 1.31 -14.72 -9.80
C ASP A 83 1.81 -13.77 -8.71
N PHE A 84 2.74 -14.24 -7.87
CA PHE A 84 3.23 -13.46 -6.74
C PHE A 84 4.10 -12.29 -7.21
N ASP A 85 3.58 -11.07 -7.06
CA ASP A 85 4.32 -9.85 -7.36
C ASP A 85 5.06 -9.34 -6.11
N LEU A 86 6.39 -9.49 -6.12
CA LEU A 86 7.27 -9.07 -5.03
C LEU A 86 7.27 -7.54 -4.82
N ASP A 87 7.19 -6.74 -5.89
CA ASP A 87 7.13 -5.28 -5.79
C ASP A 87 5.83 -4.85 -5.08
N ALA A 88 4.72 -5.49 -5.43
CA ALA A 88 3.44 -5.24 -4.79
C ALA A 88 3.48 -5.66 -3.32
N ALA A 89 4.05 -6.84 -3.02
CA ALA A 89 4.16 -7.33 -1.64
C ALA A 89 4.96 -6.37 -0.76
N HIS A 90 6.10 -5.90 -1.28
CA HIS A 90 6.93 -4.93 -0.58
C HIS A 90 6.17 -3.61 -0.35
N SER A 91 5.51 -3.09 -1.38
CA SER A 91 4.76 -1.84 -1.31
C SER A 91 3.61 -1.91 -0.31
N PHE A 92 2.83 -3.00 -0.29
CA PHE A 92 1.77 -3.17 0.70
C PHE A 92 2.32 -3.39 2.11
N CYS A 93 3.46 -4.07 2.26
CA CYS A 93 4.14 -4.20 3.55
C CYS A 93 4.55 -2.82 4.10
N GLN A 94 5.08 -1.93 3.24
CA GLN A 94 5.36 -0.54 3.63
C GLN A 94 4.10 0.19 4.11
N TRP A 95 2.97 0.04 3.41
CA TRP A 95 1.71 0.63 3.84
C TRP A 95 1.26 0.09 5.21
N GLN A 96 1.35 -1.23 5.42
CA GLN A 96 1.02 -1.86 6.71
C GLN A 96 1.91 -1.32 7.84
N CYS A 97 3.21 -1.14 7.61
CA CYS A 97 4.13 -0.51 8.56
C CYS A 97 3.72 0.95 8.86
N CYS A 98 3.38 1.73 7.82
CA CYS A 98 2.87 3.10 8.01
C CYS A 98 1.57 3.12 8.82
N LEU A 99 0.65 2.20 8.56
CA LEU A 99 -0.60 2.07 9.31
C LEU A 99 -0.35 1.73 10.77
N GLN A 100 0.52 0.75 11.03
CA GLN A 100 0.88 0.36 12.39
C GLN A 100 1.48 1.52 13.18
N MET A 101 2.44 2.25 12.60
CA MET A 101 3.03 3.41 13.25
C MET A 101 2.03 4.56 13.40
N GLY A 102 1.14 4.76 12.43
CA GLY A 102 0.04 5.72 12.50
C GLY A 102 -0.95 5.42 13.62
N LEU A 103 -1.27 4.15 13.86
CA LEU A 103 -2.11 3.69 14.97
C LEU A 103 -1.44 3.98 16.31
N TYR A 104 -0.16 3.59 16.48
CA TYR A 104 0.57 3.87 17.71
C TYR A 104 0.67 5.37 17.99
N LEU A 105 0.92 6.18 16.97
CA LEU A 105 0.93 7.63 17.12
C LEU A 105 -0.45 8.18 17.48
N ASN A 106 -1.53 7.67 16.86
CA ASN A 106 -2.90 8.04 17.21
C ASN A 106 -3.19 7.73 18.68
N GLN A 107 -2.84 6.53 19.15
CA GLN A 107 -3.04 6.10 20.54
C GLN A 107 -2.22 6.94 21.52
N LEU A 108 -0.95 7.19 21.21
CA LEU A 108 -0.07 8.01 22.03
C LEU A 108 -0.60 9.44 22.23
N LEU A 109 -1.30 9.97 21.22
CA LEU A 109 -1.90 11.31 21.23
C LEU A 109 -3.33 11.32 21.81
N GLY A 110 -3.80 10.24 22.42
CA GLY A 110 -5.13 10.16 23.02
C GLY A 110 -6.25 9.86 22.02
N THR A 111 -5.97 9.09 20.97
CA THR A 111 -6.95 8.65 19.95
C THR A 111 -7.74 9.78 19.27
N PRO A 112 -7.08 10.81 18.75
CA PRO A 112 -7.76 11.97 18.17
C PRO A 112 -8.49 11.67 16.84
N LEU A 113 -8.21 10.54 16.18
CA LEU A 113 -9.05 9.96 15.12
C LEU A 113 -9.58 8.58 15.53
N CYS A 114 -10.74 8.20 14.99
CA CYS A 114 -11.31 6.87 15.18
C CYS A 114 -10.39 5.78 14.60
N GLU A 115 -10.21 4.69 15.35
CA GLU A 115 -9.42 3.56 14.87
C GLU A 115 -10.22 2.69 13.89
N PRO A 116 -9.61 2.27 12.76
CA PRO A 116 -10.24 1.38 11.81
C PRO A 116 -10.29 -0.06 12.35
N ASP A 117 -11.31 -0.80 11.91
CA ASP A 117 -11.36 -2.25 12.13
C ASP A 117 -10.39 -2.97 11.18
N LEU A 118 -9.25 -3.38 11.73
CA LEU A 118 -8.16 -3.99 10.96
C LEU A 118 -8.56 -5.31 10.28
N SER A 119 -9.49 -6.07 10.87
CA SER A 119 -9.93 -7.35 10.32
C SER A 119 -10.64 -7.21 8.97
N ARG A 120 -11.23 -6.03 8.75
CA ARG A 120 -12.01 -5.71 7.54
C ARG A 120 -11.27 -4.74 6.63
N LEU A 121 -10.41 -3.90 7.19
CA LEU A 121 -9.64 -2.90 6.46
C LEU A 121 -8.66 -3.55 5.47
N TYR A 122 -8.01 -4.65 5.85
CA TYR A 122 -6.94 -5.23 5.04
C TYR A 122 -6.92 -6.77 5.07
N THR A 123 -6.73 -7.37 3.90
CA THR A 123 -6.45 -8.80 3.75
C THR A 123 -5.42 -8.97 2.63
N GLY A 124 -4.24 -9.50 2.97
CA GLY A 124 -3.11 -9.60 2.03
C GLY A 124 -3.44 -10.37 0.75
N THR A 125 -4.10 -11.52 0.88
CA THR A 125 -4.47 -12.34 -0.29
C THR A 125 -5.44 -11.63 -1.23
N LEU A 126 -6.35 -10.82 -0.68
CA LEU A 126 -7.34 -10.08 -1.46
C LEU A 126 -6.73 -8.86 -2.15
N VAL A 127 -5.91 -8.06 -1.46
CA VAL A 127 -5.28 -6.88 -2.08
C VAL A 127 -4.35 -7.26 -3.23
N HIS A 128 -3.61 -8.36 -3.08
CA HIS A 128 -2.73 -8.88 -4.14
C HIS A 128 -3.53 -9.34 -5.37
N ARG A 129 -4.66 -10.00 -5.15
CA ARG A 129 -5.57 -10.41 -6.22
C ARG A 129 -6.18 -9.21 -6.95
N LEU A 130 -6.68 -8.23 -6.19
CA LEU A 130 -7.18 -6.97 -6.75
C LEU A 130 -6.12 -6.28 -7.60
N TYR A 131 -4.87 -6.26 -7.12
CA TYR A 131 -3.75 -5.68 -7.85
C TYR A 131 -3.42 -6.41 -9.16
N GLN A 132 -3.36 -7.75 -9.14
CA GLN A 132 -3.16 -8.56 -10.35
C GLN A 132 -4.27 -8.32 -11.37
N GLU A 133 -5.53 -8.32 -10.91
CA GLU A 133 -6.67 -8.13 -11.80
C GLU A 133 -6.66 -6.71 -12.40
N LEU A 134 -6.30 -5.68 -11.63
CA LEU A 134 -6.11 -4.32 -12.15
C LEU A 134 -4.99 -4.21 -13.21
N LYS A 135 -3.97 -5.08 -13.14
CA LYS A 135 -2.94 -5.16 -14.20
C LYS A 135 -3.46 -5.80 -15.48
N SER A 136 -4.30 -6.83 -15.35
CA SER A 136 -4.80 -7.62 -16.48
C SER A 136 -6.04 -7.02 -17.14
N ALA A 137 -6.92 -6.38 -16.37
CA ALA A 137 -8.17 -5.80 -16.84
C ALA A 137 -8.58 -4.58 -15.99
N PRO A 138 -8.77 -3.39 -16.59
CA PRO A 138 -9.20 -2.20 -15.84
C PRO A 138 -10.64 -2.30 -15.29
N ALA A 139 -11.41 -3.33 -15.68
CA ALA A 139 -12.80 -3.53 -15.27
C ALA A 139 -12.99 -3.82 -13.78
N VAL A 140 -11.93 -4.09 -13.02
CA VAL A 140 -12.01 -4.35 -11.56
C VAL A 140 -12.48 -3.10 -10.80
N GLU A 141 -12.25 -1.90 -11.34
CA GLU A 141 -12.78 -0.67 -10.73
C GLU A 141 -14.32 -0.64 -10.72
N ASN A 142 -14.96 -1.45 -11.57
CA ASN A 142 -16.41 -1.61 -11.64
C ASN A 142 -16.94 -2.71 -10.71
N LEU A 143 -16.11 -3.27 -9.82
CA LEU A 143 -16.52 -4.35 -8.89
C LEU A 143 -17.74 -3.99 -8.03
N PHE A 144 -17.93 -2.70 -7.78
CA PHE A 144 -19.04 -2.17 -6.99
C PHE A 144 -20.17 -1.56 -7.82
N THR A 145 -20.29 -1.88 -9.12
CA THR A 145 -21.38 -1.34 -9.97
C THR A 145 -22.77 -1.61 -9.42
N LEU A 146 -22.93 -2.74 -8.70
CA LEU A 146 -24.18 -3.15 -8.07
C LEU A 146 -24.45 -2.42 -6.73
N SER A 147 -23.49 -1.65 -6.21
CA SER A 147 -23.62 -0.81 -5.02
C SER A 147 -23.17 0.62 -5.34
N PRO A 148 -24.10 1.52 -5.70
CA PRO A 148 -23.78 2.93 -5.96
C PRO A 148 -23.07 3.60 -4.77
N LYS A 149 -23.40 3.19 -3.55
CA LYS A 149 -22.79 3.68 -2.32
C LYS A 149 -21.31 3.31 -2.23
N MET A 150 -20.95 2.05 -2.50
CA MET A 150 -19.55 1.61 -2.46
C MET A 150 -18.75 2.15 -3.64
N ALA A 151 -19.35 2.24 -4.83
CA ALA A 151 -18.75 2.92 -5.97
C ALA A 151 -18.45 4.39 -5.66
N GLN A 152 -19.41 5.10 -5.04
CA GLN A 152 -19.21 6.49 -4.61
C GLN A 152 -18.13 6.60 -3.54
N LEU A 153 -18.10 5.70 -2.54
CA LEU A 153 -17.06 5.69 -1.52
C LEU A 153 -15.67 5.50 -2.13
N TYR A 154 -15.51 4.56 -3.07
CA TYR A 154 -14.27 4.36 -3.80
C TYR A 154 -13.80 5.64 -4.51
N LEU A 155 -14.71 6.30 -5.24
CA LEU A 155 -14.39 7.54 -5.95
C LEU A 155 -14.01 8.68 -5.00
N VAL A 156 -14.74 8.83 -3.89
CA VAL A 156 -14.44 9.83 -2.86
C VAL A 156 -13.05 9.58 -2.28
N LEU A 157 -12.72 8.34 -1.89
CA LEU A 157 -11.40 8.00 -1.35
C LEU A 157 -10.28 8.29 -2.36
N LEU A 158 -10.45 7.87 -3.62
CA LEU A 158 -9.45 8.07 -4.67
C LEU A 158 -9.22 9.56 -4.94
N ASN A 159 -10.29 10.32 -5.16
CA ASN A 159 -10.20 11.76 -5.43
C ASN A 159 -9.62 12.53 -4.24
N THR A 160 -10.01 12.18 -3.01
CA THR A 160 -9.44 12.80 -1.80
C THR A 160 -7.93 12.57 -1.75
N ILE A 161 -7.46 11.34 -2.00
CA ILE A 161 -6.03 11.03 -1.96
C ILE A 161 -5.28 11.70 -3.12
N GLU A 162 -5.81 11.68 -4.33
CA GLU A 162 -5.23 12.35 -5.50
C GLU A 162 -5.21 13.88 -5.37
N SER A 163 -6.15 14.48 -4.63
CA SER A 163 -6.12 15.92 -4.34
C SER A 163 -5.14 16.28 -3.21
N THR A 164 -4.90 15.33 -2.28
CA THR A 164 -4.00 15.53 -1.13
C THR A 164 -2.54 15.27 -1.50
N VAL A 165 -2.30 14.27 -2.36
CA VAL A 165 -0.98 13.94 -2.90
C VAL A 165 -0.83 14.69 -4.22
N SER A 166 0.28 15.41 -4.43
CA SER A 166 0.52 16.18 -5.67
C SER A 166 0.12 15.39 -6.94
N PRO A 167 -0.59 16.00 -7.92
CA PRO A 167 -1.07 15.32 -9.12
C PRO A 167 0.05 14.75 -9.99
N ASP A 168 1.29 15.20 -9.77
CA ASP A 168 2.47 14.72 -10.50
C ASP A 168 2.99 13.38 -9.96
N PHE A 169 2.49 12.91 -8.80
CA PHE A 169 3.02 11.72 -8.14
C PHE A 169 2.83 10.44 -8.95
N PHE A 170 1.69 10.32 -9.64
CA PHE A 170 1.38 9.17 -10.50
C PHE A 170 1.64 9.44 -11.98
N GLN A 171 2.04 10.68 -12.34
CA GLN A 171 2.46 10.98 -13.70
C GLN A 171 3.81 10.32 -13.95
N LYS A 172 3.87 9.42 -14.94
CA LYS A 172 5.15 9.04 -15.54
C LYS A 172 5.77 10.33 -16.07
N MET A 173 6.91 10.76 -15.54
CA MET A 173 7.79 11.67 -16.28
C MET A 173 7.97 11.06 -17.68
N THR A 174 7.41 11.72 -18.69
CA THR A 174 7.89 11.56 -20.05
C THR A 174 9.36 11.91 -19.98
N LYS A 175 10.22 10.89 -20.03
CA LYS A 175 11.64 11.09 -20.27
C LYS A 175 11.74 11.78 -21.63
N THR A 176 11.77 13.11 -21.64
CA THR A 176 12.37 13.86 -22.73
C THR A 176 13.78 13.32 -22.84
N ARG A 177 14.04 12.55 -23.90
CA ARG A 177 15.38 12.17 -24.32
C ARG A 177 16.16 13.48 -24.53
N SER A 178 16.91 13.92 -23.53
CA SER A 178 17.92 14.95 -23.70
C SER A 178 19.31 14.32 -23.52
N VAL A 179 19.91 14.12 -24.69
CA VAL A 179 21.34 14.23 -24.97
C VAL A 179 22.27 13.22 -24.28
N SER A 180 22.55 12.14 -25.01
CA SER A 180 23.85 11.45 -25.12
C SER A 180 25.00 12.11 -24.34
N CYS A 181 25.30 11.58 -23.15
CA CYS A 181 26.64 11.75 -22.59
C CYS A 181 27.60 10.84 -23.37
N LYS A 182 28.37 11.47 -24.26
CA LYS A 182 29.41 10.84 -25.09
C LYS A 182 30.38 10.06 -24.19
N LYS A 183 30.50 8.75 -24.46
CA LYS A 183 31.63 7.92 -24.01
C LYS A 183 32.94 8.63 -24.36
N ARG A 184 33.63 9.18 -23.37
CA ARG A 184 35.06 9.48 -23.51
C ARG A 184 35.83 8.20 -23.19
N LYS A 185 36.33 7.56 -24.25
CA LYS A 185 37.42 6.59 -24.17
C LYS A 185 38.63 7.30 -23.54
N ALA A 186 39.15 6.76 -22.44
CA ALA A 186 40.50 7.04 -21.97
C ALA A 186 41.23 5.71 -21.72
N SER A 187 42.19 5.50 -22.60
CA SER A 187 43.31 4.55 -22.65
C SER A 187 43.68 3.70 -21.44
N ASN A 188 43.90 2.42 -21.74
CA ASN A 188 44.70 1.42 -21.03
C ASN A 188 46.02 1.96 -20.45
N LYS A 189 46.31 1.61 -19.20
CA LYS A 189 47.68 1.36 -18.74
C LYS A 189 47.71 0.22 -17.72
N LYS A 190 48.18 -0.95 -18.19
CA LYS A 190 48.60 -2.11 -17.39
C LYS A 190 49.57 -1.67 -16.29
N LYS A 191 49.35 -2.11 -15.04
CA LYS A 191 50.41 -2.54 -14.12
C LYS A 191 49.92 -3.69 -13.24
N SER A 192 50.85 -4.59 -12.95
CA SER A 192 50.70 -5.99 -12.57
C SER A 192 50.45 -6.25 -11.09
N ALA A 193 49.91 -7.44 -10.85
CA ALA A 193 49.69 -8.18 -9.62
C ALA A 193 50.70 -7.98 -8.47
N ILE A 194 50.17 -7.85 -7.25
CA ILE A 194 50.77 -8.37 -6.01
C ILE A 194 49.64 -8.94 -5.14
N ARG A 195 49.78 -10.23 -4.76
CA ARG A 195 48.93 -10.97 -3.81
C ARG A 195 49.35 -10.68 -2.36
N ARG A 196 48.38 -10.80 -1.43
CA ARG A 196 48.42 -11.07 0.04
C ARG A 196 47.59 -10.01 0.78
N ALA A 197 46.77 -10.29 1.80
CA ALA A 197 46.28 -11.53 2.42
C ALA A 197 44.93 -11.16 3.10
N VAL A 198 44.02 -12.13 3.19
CA VAL A 198 42.72 -12.01 3.85
C VAL A 198 42.88 -12.32 5.34
N PRO A 199 42.27 -11.55 6.25
CA PRO A 199 41.79 -12.08 7.52
C PRO A 199 40.27 -12.25 7.46
N ASP A 200 39.83 -13.47 7.76
CA ASP A 200 38.45 -13.83 8.04
C ASP A 200 37.86 -12.95 9.15
N THR A 201 36.65 -12.43 8.94
CA THR A 201 35.78 -12.08 10.05
C THR A 201 34.35 -12.43 9.65
N GLN A 202 33.95 -13.63 10.06
CA GLN A 202 32.60 -14.16 9.96
C GLN A 202 31.62 -13.21 10.66
N HIS A 203 30.76 -12.56 9.89
CA HIS A 203 29.56 -11.90 10.42
C HIS A 203 28.51 -12.99 10.66
N LEU A 204 28.54 -13.58 11.86
CA LEU A 204 27.53 -14.54 12.33
C LEU A 204 26.18 -13.84 12.48
N CYS A 205 25.40 -13.86 11.41
CA CYS A 205 23.94 -13.87 11.47
C CYS A 205 23.50 -15.13 12.22
N ASN A 206 23.18 -15.02 13.51
CA ASN A 206 22.14 -15.82 14.17
C ASN A 206 22.08 -15.50 15.66
N VAL A 207 21.07 -14.74 16.08
CA VAL A 207 20.48 -14.97 17.41
C VAL A 207 18.96 -14.76 17.29
N ASN A 208 18.22 -15.86 17.14
CA ASN A 208 16.77 -15.87 17.31
C ASN A 208 16.44 -15.61 18.78
N ARG A 209 15.92 -14.42 19.08
CA ARG A 209 15.53 -13.95 20.43
C ARG A 209 14.51 -14.85 21.16
N PHE A 210 13.84 -15.73 20.43
CA PHE A 210 12.77 -16.59 20.95
C PHE A 210 13.25 -17.97 21.41
N ALA A 211 14.54 -18.30 21.27
CA ALA A 211 15.08 -19.58 21.73
C ALA A 211 15.11 -19.74 23.26
N SER A 212 14.88 -18.67 24.03
CA SER A 212 14.93 -18.69 25.50
C SER A 212 13.58 -18.93 26.18
N LEU A 213 12.55 -19.30 25.42
CA LEU A 213 11.24 -19.67 25.95
C LEU A 213 11.08 -21.19 25.86
N GLU A 214 11.87 -21.91 26.65
CA GLU A 214 11.51 -23.28 27.02
C GLU A 214 10.49 -23.15 28.17
N VAL A 215 9.32 -23.76 27.96
CA VAL A 215 8.28 -23.90 28.98
C VAL A 215 8.58 -25.21 29.68
N ASP A 216 8.91 -25.15 30.97
CA ASP A 216 9.07 -26.35 31.79
C ASP A 216 7.71 -27.05 31.95
N ASP A 217 7.63 -28.33 31.53
CA ASP A 217 6.53 -29.26 31.82
C ASP A 217 6.61 -29.80 33.25
#